data_AF-A0A401STQ2-F1
#
_entry.id   AF-A0A401STQ2-F1
#
_cell.length_a   1.000
_cell.length_b   1.000
_cell.length_c   1.000
_cell.angle_alpha   90.00
_cell.angle_beta   90.00
_cell.angle_gamma   90.00
#
_symmetry.space_group_name_H-M   'P 1'
#
loop_
_entity.id
_entity.type
_entity.pdbx_description
1 polymer ?
#
loop_
_entity_poly.entity_id
_entity_poly.type
_entity_poly.pdbx_seq_one_letter_code
_entity_poly.pdbx_strand_id
1 'polypeptide(L)'
;MNSGSDLLMKVDALLSSMPKMESRKDVKFLQDQLSVVKIKPQDGVFYEVVVILDPLSREAQRMAPLLMVLHQVINMKLKVFMNCRPKLSELPLKSFYRYVLEPRLVFTADNNLSAGPIAKFLEMPEVPLFTLNMITPESWLVESVRSPYDLDNIHLEEVEGIVSAEYELEYILLEGHCFDVTTGQPPRGLQFTLGMKHNPVMVDTIVMANLGYFQLKANPGTWLLRLRKGRSSNIYQIFMHEGTDSPDDADDVAVVLNSFKSKILKVQVSKKPDKINEDLLSDVDTEDKGIWESITSFAEGFRSEQKDDVLNIFSVASGHLYERFLRIMMLSVLKHTKSTVKFWFLKNYLSPTFKEFIPEMANEYGFQYELVQYKWPRWLHQQTEKQRIIWGYKILFLDVLFPLAINKIIFVDADQIVRTDLKELVELDLEGAPYGYTPFCDSRKEMDGYRFWNSGYWASHLGGRKYHISALYVVDLKRFRKIAAGDRLRGQYQALSQDPNSLSNLDQDLPNNMIHQVAIKSLPQEWLWCETWCSEESKKMAKTIDLCNNPRTKEPKLKAAVRIVPEWNDYDNEIKMLLKRVEGQRRNSHTKSKSQSQAPGRDEL
;
A
#
# COMPACT_ATOMS: atom_id res chain seq x y z
N MET A 1 35.53 -14.61 -39.29
CA MET A 1 34.59 -13.50 -39.02
C MET A 1 34.44 -13.20 -37.52
N ASN A 2 35.45 -13.41 -36.67
CA ASN A 2 35.31 -13.28 -35.20
C ASN A 2 36.08 -12.11 -34.55
N SER A 3 36.86 -11.31 -35.29
CA SER A 3 37.64 -10.21 -34.68
C SER A 3 36.82 -8.94 -34.44
N GLY A 4 35.76 -8.70 -35.21
CA GLY A 4 34.92 -7.51 -35.08
C GLY A 4 34.09 -7.51 -33.79
N SER A 5 33.51 -8.66 -33.43
CA SER A 5 32.70 -8.83 -32.21
C SER A 5 33.54 -8.65 -30.94
N ASP A 6 34.76 -9.18 -30.94
CA ASP A 6 35.65 -9.14 -29.77
C ASP A 6 36.21 -7.73 -29.53
N LEU A 7 36.48 -6.99 -30.63
CA LEU A 7 36.84 -5.57 -30.56
C LEU A 7 35.67 -4.73 -30.06
N LEU A 8 34.44 -5.01 -30.52
CA LEU A 8 33.24 -4.31 -30.08
C LEU A 8 32.97 -4.52 -28.59
N MET A 9 33.09 -5.75 -28.07
CA MET A 9 32.94 -6.00 -26.63
C MET A 9 34.05 -5.36 -25.80
N LYS A 10 35.29 -5.31 -26.30
CA LYS A 10 36.40 -4.62 -25.62
C LYS A 10 36.20 -3.11 -25.59
N VAL A 11 35.75 -2.52 -26.71
CA VAL A 11 35.46 -1.09 -26.82
C VAL A 11 34.25 -0.72 -25.96
N ASP A 12 33.20 -1.53 -25.99
CA ASP A 12 32.01 -1.32 -25.16
C ASP A 12 32.33 -1.46 -23.67
N ALA A 13 33.11 -2.48 -23.27
CA ALA A 13 33.58 -2.61 -21.89
C ALA A 13 34.44 -1.41 -21.47
N LEU A 14 35.30 -0.89 -22.37
CA LEU A 14 36.14 0.28 -22.09
C LEU A 14 35.28 1.54 -21.94
N LEU A 15 34.36 1.80 -22.87
CA LEU A 15 33.49 2.98 -22.86
C LEU A 15 32.46 2.93 -21.72
N SER A 16 31.94 1.74 -21.39
CA SER A 16 31.06 1.49 -20.24
C SER A 16 31.79 1.62 -18.91
N SER A 17 33.09 1.31 -18.88
CA SER A 17 33.95 1.51 -17.70
C SER A 17 34.38 2.96 -17.51
N MET A 18 34.20 3.83 -18.52
CA MET A 18 34.49 5.25 -18.35
C MET A 18 33.44 5.84 -17.39
N PRO A 19 33.84 6.26 -16.18
CA PRO A 19 32.91 6.94 -15.29
C PRO A 19 32.40 8.19 -16.01
N LYS A 20 31.09 8.46 -15.93
CA LYS A 20 30.53 9.75 -16.32
C LYS A 20 31.42 10.83 -15.70
N MET A 21 32.09 11.62 -16.53
CA MET A 21 33.02 12.68 -16.09
C MET A 21 32.23 13.84 -15.49
N GLU A 22 31.61 13.62 -14.34
CA GLU A 22 31.37 14.74 -13.44
C GLU A 22 32.72 15.12 -12.85
N SER A 23 33.17 16.35 -13.13
CA SER A 23 34.39 16.88 -12.53
C SER A 23 34.27 16.80 -11.01
N ARG A 24 35.29 16.22 -10.35
CA ARG A 24 35.37 16.21 -8.89
C ARG A 24 35.19 17.63 -8.37
N LYS A 25 34.16 17.84 -7.55
CA LYS A 25 33.92 19.12 -6.89
C LYS A 25 34.70 19.15 -5.58
N ASP A 26 35.75 19.95 -5.53
CA ASP A 26 36.45 20.20 -4.28
C ASP A 26 35.63 21.17 -3.42
N VAL A 27 35.14 20.67 -2.28
CA VAL A 27 34.41 21.47 -1.30
C VAL A 27 35.40 22.02 -0.29
N LYS A 28 35.54 23.36 -0.24
CA LYS A 28 36.33 24.04 0.79
C LYS A 28 35.46 24.29 2.02
N PHE A 29 35.85 23.69 3.15
CA PHE A 29 35.19 23.91 4.43
C PHE A 29 35.85 25.08 5.17
N LEU A 30 35.05 26.00 5.70
CA LEU A 30 35.54 27.18 6.42
C LEU A 30 36.19 26.81 7.76
N GLN A 31 35.63 25.83 8.46
CA GLN A 31 36.10 25.36 9.77
C GLN A 31 35.87 23.85 9.89
N ASP A 32 36.83 23.12 10.45
CA ASP A 32 36.72 21.66 10.65
C ASP A 32 37.35 21.17 11.97
N GLN A 33 37.51 22.07 12.96
CA GLN A 33 38.21 21.77 14.21
C GLN A 33 37.31 21.16 15.30
N LEU A 34 36.10 21.68 15.49
CA LEU A 34 35.26 21.36 16.66
C LEU A 34 34.06 20.44 16.35
N SER A 35 33.50 20.50 15.14
CA SER A 35 32.27 19.80 14.75
C SER A 35 32.49 18.66 13.76
N VAL A 36 33.72 18.15 13.65
CA VAL A 36 34.10 17.17 12.62
C VAL A 36 34.83 15.99 13.22
N VAL A 37 34.28 14.80 13.00
CA VAL A 37 34.99 13.53 13.25
C VAL A 37 35.81 13.20 12.02
N LYS A 38 37.12 12.99 12.20
CA LYS A 38 38.08 12.68 11.13
C LYS A 38 38.65 11.29 11.35
N ILE A 39 38.45 10.38 10.41
CA ILE A 39 39.06 9.05 10.40
C ILE A 39 40.06 8.99 9.25
N LYS A 40 41.29 8.61 9.58
CA LYS A 40 42.38 8.49 8.61
C LYS A 40 42.24 7.19 7.81
N PRO A 41 42.59 7.19 6.51
CA PRO A 41 42.69 5.97 5.74
C PRO A 41 43.90 5.14 6.18
N GLN A 42 43.90 3.88 5.79
CA GLN A 42 45.09 3.05 5.75
C GLN A 42 46.00 3.48 4.57
N ASP A 43 47.25 3.04 4.58
CA ASP A 43 48.21 3.35 3.51
C ASP A 43 47.72 2.82 2.14
N GLY A 44 48.08 3.53 1.08
CA GLY A 44 47.70 3.19 -0.30
C GLY A 44 46.52 4.01 -0.83
N VAL A 45 45.85 3.48 -1.84
CA VAL A 45 44.70 4.14 -2.48
C VAL A 45 43.50 4.09 -1.55
N PHE A 46 42.83 5.24 -1.37
CA PHE A 46 41.68 5.37 -0.50
C PHE A 46 40.56 6.19 -1.15
N TYR A 47 39.34 5.97 -0.68
CA TYR A 47 38.18 6.80 -0.99
C TYR A 47 38.09 7.97 -0.02
N GLU A 48 37.95 9.20 -0.53
CA GLU A 48 37.64 10.35 0.33
C GLU A 48 36.12 10.47 0.47
N VAL A 49 35.64 10.33 1.70
CA VAL A 49 34.20 10.35 2.03
C VAL A 49 33.96 11.52 2.96
N VAL A 50 33.12 12.46 2.54
CA VAL A 50 32.71 13.60 3.34
C VAL A 50 31.21 13.57 3.54
N VAL A 51 30.78 13.63 4.80
CA VAL A 51 29.40 13.48 5.21
C VAL A 51 29.03 14.66 6.08
N ILE A 52 27.91 15.31 5.77
CA ILE A 52 27.36 16.43 6.55
C ILE A 52 25.98 16.02 7.02
N LEU A 53 25.81 15.88 8.33
CA LEU A 53 24.57 15.36 8.92
C LEU A 53 24.22 16.16 10.16
N ASP A 54 22.91 16.36 10.36
CA ASP A 54 22.38 16.70 11.67
C ASP A 54 22.30 15.40 12.51
N PRO A 55 23.04 15.27 13.63
CA PRO A 55 23.03 14.06 14.44
C PRO A 55 21.64 13.67 14.97
N LEU A 56 20.71 14.63 15.05
CA LEU A 56 19.35 14.42 15.53
C LEU A 56 18.33 14.15 14.41
N SER A 57 18.81 13.78 13.22
CA SER A 57 17.97 13.44 12.06
C SER A 57 17.78 11.93 11.86
N ARG A 58 16.70 11.53 11.19
CA ARG A 58 16.46 10.13 10.79
C ARG A 58 17.50 9.67 9.76
N GLU A 59 17.95 10.56 8.91
CA GLU A 59 19.01 10.32 7.92
C GLU A 59 20.33 9.96 8.60
N ALA A 60 20.65 10.60 9.73
CA ALA A 60 21.81 10.24 10.54
C ALA A 60 21.68 8.85 11.16
N GLN A 61 20.48 8.46 11.66
CA GLN A 61 20.23 7.10 12.16
C GLN A 61 20.52 6.03 11.10
N ARG A 62 20.24 6.32 9.82
CA ARG A 62 20.55 5.44 8.69
C ARG A 62 22.03 5.49 8.29
N MET A 63 22.60 6.68 8.19
CA MET A 63 23.94 6.88 7.63
C MET A 63 25.05 6.40 8.58
N ALA A 64 24.89 6.56 9.89
CA ALA A 64 25.89 6.15 10.87
C ALA A 64 26.29 4.66 10.76
N PRO A 65 25.37 3.68 10.86
CA PRO A 65 25.74 2.27 10.73
C PRO A 65 26.25 1.90 9.33
N LEU A 66 25.73 2.55 8.27
CA LEU A 66 26.25 2.35 6.91
C LEU A 66 27.72 2.77 6.79
N LEU A 67 28.09 3.92 7.35
CA LEU A 67 29.48 4.39 7.36
C LEU A 67 30.38 3.46 8.19
N MET A 68 29.88 2.93 9.30
CA MET A 68 30.62 1.96 10.11
C MET A 68 30.93 0.69 9.30
N VAL A 69 29.96 0.16 8.55
CA VAL A 69 30.17 -0.99 7.67
C VAL A 69 31.15 -0.65 6.55
N LEU A 70 30.92 0.46 5.84
CA LEU A 70 31.80 0.86 4.74
C LEU A 70 33.25 1.06 5.21
N HIS A 71 33.46 1.63 6.40
CA HIS A 71 34.80 1.82 6.96
C HIS A 71 35.56 0.51 7.15
N GLN A 72 34.87 -0.61 7.38
CA GLN A 72 35.48 -1.93 7.50
C GLN A 72 35.71 -2.62 6.14
N VAL A 73 34.96 -2.24 5.11
CA VAL A 73 34.98 -2.89 3.79
C VAL A 73 35.91 -2.18 2.80
N ILE A 74 36.03 -0.85 2.88
CA ILE A 74 36.86 -0.05 1.97
C ILE A 74 37.87 0.82 2.72
N ASN A 75 39.05 1.00 2.13
CA ASN A 75 40.01 1.98 2.63
C ASN A 75 39.47 3.40 2.41
N MET A 76 39.05 4.07 3.48
CA MET A 76 38.42 5.39 3.41
C MET A 76 39.07 6.43 4.32
N LYS A 77 39.16 7.66 3.80
CA LYS A 77 39.38 8.87 4.58
C LYS A 77 38.01 9.50 4.84
N LEU A 78 37.51 9.36 6.07
CA LEU A 78 36.16 9.81 6.43
C LEU A 78 36.21 11.15 7.19
N LYS A 79 35.38 12.10 6.77
CA LYS A 79 35.05 13.30 7.54
C LYS A 79 33.55 13.36 7.77
N VAL A 80 33.12 13.35 9.03
CA VAL A 80 31.71 13.51 9.41
C VAL A 80 31.53 14.85 10.10
N PHE A 81 30.86 15.78 9.43
CA PHE A 81 30.47 17.08 9.95
C PHE A 81 29.13 16.97 10.68
N MET A 82 29.10 17.37 11.95
CA MET A 82 27.90 17.47 12.76
C MET A 82 27.28 18.86 12.57
N ASN A 83 26.26 18.94 11.72
CA ASN A 83 25.54 20.17 11.39
C ASN A 83 24.22 20.27 12.18
N CYS A 84 24.35 20.52 13.48
CA CYS A 84 23.20 20.57 14.39
C CYS A 84 22.32 21.80 14.13
N ARG A 85 21.00 21.64 14.31
CA ARG A 85 20.09 22.80 14.36
C ARG A 85 20.25 23.56 15.68
N PRO A 86 20.27 24.91 15.67
CA PRO A 86 20.47 25.70 16.88
C PRO A 86 19.26 25.70 17.82
N LYS A 87 18.06 25.40 17.31
CA LYS A 87 16.81 25.35 18.07
C LYS A 87 15.97 24.17 17.62
N LEU A 88 15.33 23.52 18.58
CA LEU A 88 14.39 22.43 18.38
C LEU A 88 13.07 22.82 19.01
N SER A 89 11.99 22.82 18.23
CA SER A 89 10.64 23.09 18.70
C SER A 89 9.97 21.88 19.34
N GLU A 90 10.43 20.69 19.00
CA GLU A 90 9.93 19.41 19.50
C GLU A 90 11.06 18.37 19.58
N LEU A 91 10.76 17.20 20.16
CA LEU A 91 11.69 16.08 20.19
C LEU A 91 11.97 15.59 18.75
N PRO A 92 13.23 15.65 18.26
CA PRO A 92 13.52 15.44 16.85
C PRO A 92 13.49 13.96 16.45
N LEU A 93 13.76 13.05 17.38
CA LEU A 93 13.72 11.59 17.18
C LEU A 93 12.69 10.98 18.14
N LYS A 94 11.68 10.33 17.58
CA LYS A 94 10.59 9.66 18.31
C LYS A 94 10.61 8.13 18.13
N SER A 95 11.74 7.59 17.63
CA SER A 95 11.86 6.17 17.25
C SER A 95 13.27 5.63 17.46
N PHE A 96 13.34 4.35 17.82
CA PHE A 96 14.57 3.57 17.82
C PHE A 96 14.83 3.00 16.41
N TYR A 97 16.10 2.88 16.03
CA TYR A 97 16.49 2.47 14.68
C TYR A 97 17.65 1.47 14.69
N ARG A 98 17.56 0.45 13.83
CA ARG A 98 18.62 -0.52 13.56
C ARG A 98 18.74 -0.74 12.05
N TYR A 99 19.96 -0.70 11.55
CA TYR A 99 20.27 -0.99 10.15
C TYR A 99 20.77 -2.42 10.03
N VAL A 100 20.20 -3.19 9.11
CA VAL A 100 20.51 -4.61 8.93
C VAL A 100 21.53 -4.76 7.80
N LEU A 101 22.81 -4.70 8.15
CA LEU A 101 23.92 -4.90 7.22
C LEU A 101 25.19 -5.28 7.98
N GLU A 102 25.89 -6.31 7.49
CA GLU A 102 27.16 -6.76 8.04
C GLU A 102 28.29 -6.56 7.01
N PRO A 103 29.53 -6.28 7.46
CA PRO A 103 30.67 -6.03 6.58
C PRO A 103 31.21 -7.30 5.92
N ARG A 104 30.86 -8.48 6.45
CA ARG A 104 31.33 -9.78 5.98
C ARG A 104 30.29 -10.86 6.21
N LEU A 105 30.43 -11.96 5.47
CA LEU A 105 29.64 -13.17 5.71
C LEU A 105 29.96 -13.74 7.09
N VAL A 106 28.92 -14.17 7.81
CA VAL A 106 29.02 -14.77 9.14
C VAL A 106 28.66 -16.24 9.03
N PHE A 107 29.52 -17.11 9.55
CA PHE A 107 29.31 -18.56 9.60
C PHE A 107 28.98 -19.00 11.02
N THR A 108 28.16 -20.04 11.17
CA THR A 108 27.86 -20.69 12.44
C THR A 108 29.06 -21.50 12.93
N ALA A 109 29.00 -21.97 14.18
CA ALA A 109 30.04 -22.83 14.75
C ALA A 109 30.26 -24.13 13.93
N ASP A 110 29.23 -24.58 13.24
CA ASP A 110 29.26 -25.77 12.36
C ASP A 110 29.75 -25.46 10.93
N ASN A 111 30.38 -24.30 10.70
CA ASN A 111 30.85 -23.81 9.40
C ASN A 111 29.76 -23.62 8.32
N ASN A 112 28.49 -23.58 8.70
CA ASN A 112 27.41 -23.25 7.79
C ASN A 112 27.23 -21.73 7.68
N LEU A 113 26.81 -21.24 6.52
CA LEU A 113 26.46 -19.82 6.38
C LEU A 113 25.31 -19.49 7.35
N SER A 114 25.44 -18.41 8.11
CA SER A 114 24.37 -17.99 9.03
C SER A 114 23.13 -17.55 8.25
N ALA A 115 21.96 -17.53 8.91
CA ALA A 115 20.70 -17.05 8.34
C ALA A 115 20.70 -15.56 7.97
N GLY A 116 21.84 -14.88 8.14
CA GLY A 116 22.01 -13.47 7.85
C GLY A 116 21.80 -12.57 9.07
N PRO A 117 22.04 -11.26 8.90
CA PRO A 117 21.88 -10.31 9.98
C PRO A 117 20.42 -10.10 10.35
N ILE A 118 20.18 -9.82 11.63
CA ILE A 118 18.85 -9.53 12.17
C ILE A 118 18.87 -8.23 12.98
N ALA A 119 17.79 -7.45 12.88
CA ALA A 119 17.61 -6.28 13.72
C ALA A 119 17.25 -6.70 15.15
N LYS A 120 18.19 -6.54 16.08
CA LYS A 120 17.94 -6.75 17.51
C LYS A 120 17.86 -5.42 18.25
N PHE A 121 16.75 -5.23 18.96
CA PHE A 121 16.54 -4.15 19.91
C PHE A 121 16.66 -4.75 21.31
N LEU A 122 17.59 -4.23 22.10
CA LEU A 122 17.89 -4.71 23.46
C LEU A 122 17.59 -3.57 24.43
N GLU A 123 17.21 -3.91 25.67
CA GLU A 123 16.97 -2.93 26.74
C GLU A 123 15.97 -1.83 26.35
N MET A 124 14.92 -2.22 25.62
CA MET A 124 13.85 -1.31 25.24
C MET A 124 12.98 -0.97 26.46
N PRO A 125 12.51 0.27 26.61
CA PRO A 125 11.63 0.62 27.73
C PRO A 125 10.29 -0.11 27.59
N GLU A 126 9.77 -0.67 28.69
CA GLU A 126 8.65 -1.61 28.63
C GLU A 126 7.26 -0.95 28.57
N VAL A 127 7.13 0.23 29.19
CA VAL A 127 5.87 0.98 29.37
C VAL A 127 5.33 1.63 28.09
N PRO A 128 6.14 2.19 27.16
CA PRO A 128 5.62 2.79 25.95
C PRO A 128 5.04 1.76 24.97
N LEU A 129 4.02 2.17 24.19
CA LEU A 129 3.52 1.40 23.06
C LEU A 129 4.42 1.63 21.83
N PHE A 130 4.83 0.55 21.17
CA PHE A 130 5.65 0.59 19.96
C PHE A 130 4.92 0.06 18.74
N THR A 131 5.28 0.63 17.59
CA THR A 131 4.94 0.10 16.27
C THR A 131 6.23 -0.31 15.58
N LEU A 132 6.32 -1.56 15.12
CA LEU A 132 7.43 -2.04 14.33
C LEU A 132 7.26 -1.61 12.87
N ASN A 133 8.24 -0.86 12.34
CA ASN A 133 8.23 -0.40 10.95
C ASN A 133 9.49 -0.89 10.21
N MET A 134 9.30 -1.45 9.03
CA MET A 134 10.38 -1.94 8.17
C MET A 134 10.66 -0.93 7.04
N ILE A 135 11.79 -0.22 7.14
CA ILE A 135 12.23 0.73 6.11
C ILE A 135 13.04 -0.02 5.05
N THR A 136 12.46 -0.17 3.87
CA THR A 136 13.03 -0.91 2.74
C THR A 136 13.35 -0.01 1.56
N PRO A 137 14.24 -0.42 0.64
CA PRO A 137 14.38 0.22 -0.65
C PRO A 137 13.02 0.38 -1.35
N GLU A 138 12.86 1.47 -2.10
CA GLU A 138 11.60 1.79 -2.78
C GLU A 138 11.15 0.70 -3.76
N SER A 139 12.10 -0.04 -4.33
CA SER A 139 11.88 -1.17 -5.25
C SER A 139 11.30 -2.41 -4.57
N TRP A 140 11.25 -2.47 -3.24
CA TRP A 140 10.92 -3.68 -2.51
C TRP A 140 9.48 -3.62 -1.98
N LEU A 141 8.72 -4.67 -2.24
CA LEU A 141 7.46 -4.95 -1.56
C LEU A 141 7.71 -6.03 -0.52
N VAL A 142 7.66 -5.60 0.75
CA VAL A 142 7.94 -6.45 1.90
C VAL A 142 6.68 -6.60 2.72
N GLU A 143 6.42 -7.81 3.21
CA GLU A 143 5.29 -8.10 4.08
C GLU A 143 5.71 -8.85 5.35
N SER A 144 4.94 -8.71 6.42
CA SER A 144 5.07 -9.59 7.58
C SER A 144 4.41 -10.93 7.26
N VAL A 145 5.16 -12.02 7.42
CA VAL A 145 4.71 -13.38 7.13
C VAL A 145 4.50 -14.20 8.39
N ARG A 146 5.17 -13.84 9.49
CA ARG A 146 5.03 -14.55 10.77
C ARG A 146 5.26 -13.63 11.95
N SER A 147 4.28 -13.52 12.83
CA SER A 147 4.46 -12.99 14.18
C SER A 147 3.25 -13.39 15.04
N PRO A 148 3.46 -13.84 16.29
CA PRO A 148 2.36 -14.07 17.22
C PRO A 148 1.87 -12.77 17.89
N TYR A 149 2.61 -11.66 17.73
CA TYR A 149 2.33 -10.39 18.40
C TYR A 149 1.72 -9.36 17.44
N ASP A 150 0.98 -8.40 18.00
CA ASP A 150 0.51 -7.24 17.25
C ASP A 150 1.68 -6.28 17.00
N LEU A 151 2.20 -6.28 15.77
CA LEU A 151 3.35 -5.45 15.39
C LEU A 151 3.04 -3.95 15.37
N ASP A 152 1.76 -3.57 15.43
CA ASP A 152 1.33 -2.17 15.44
C ASP A 152 1.15 -1.60 16.84
N ASN A 153 0.91 -2.49 17.81
CA ASN A 153 0.63 -2.13 19.20
C ASN A 153 1.44 -3.03 20.15
N ILE A 154 2.77 -3.01 20.02
CA ILE A 154 3.67 -3.77 20.88
C ILE A 154 3.76 -3.07 22.24
N HIS A 155 3.16 -3.66 23.27
CA HIS A 155 3.32 -3.23 24.67
C HIS A 155 4.20 -4.25 25.40
N LEU A 156 5.47 -3.91 25.62
CA LEU A 156 6.45 -4.87 26.12
C LEU A 156 6.16 -5.34 27.55
N GLU A 157 5.51 -4.50 28.37
CA GLU A 157 5.04 -4.88 29.72
C GLU A 157 4.04 -6.06 29.69
N GLU A 158 3.28 -6.22 28.59
CA GLU A 158 2.31 -7.32 28.40
C GLU A 158 2.93 -8.57 27.74
N VAL A 159 4.24 -8.55 27.43
CA VAL A 159 4.93 -9.63 26.74
C VAL A 159 5.82 -10.40 27.70
N GLU A 160 5.56 -11.70 27.86
CA GLU A 160 6.34 -12.58 28.76
C GLU A 160 7.77 -12.91 28.25
N GLY A 161 8.17 -12.43 27.07
CA GLY A 161 9.44 -12.80 26.45
C GLY A 161 9.85 -11.95 25.25
N ILE A 162 10.43 -12.60 24.23
CA ILE A 162 10.98 -11.89 23.07
C ILE A 162 9.90 -11.70 22.01
N VAL A 163 9.67 -10.44 21.63
CA VAL A 163 8.88 -10.12 20.43
C VAL A 163 9.69 -10.48 19.19
N SER A 164 9.15 -11.39 18.38
CA SER A 164 9.75 -11.82 17.11
C SER A 164 8.81 -11.59 15.94
N ALA A 165 9.38 -11.19 14.82
CA ALA A 165 8.67 -10.95 13.57
C ALA A 165 9.54 -11.39 12.40
N GLU A 166 8.98 -12.16 11.49
CA GLU A 166 9.61 -12.52 10.22
C GLU A 166 8.92 -11.75 9.10
N TYR A 167 9.74 -11.19 8.21
CA TYR A 167 9.33 -10.44 7.04
C TYR A 167 9.89 -11.11 5.79
N GLU A 168 9.14 -11.05 4.70
CA GLU A 168 9.52 -11.58 3.41
C GLU A 168 9.56 -10.46 2.36
N LEU A 169 10.61 -10.45 1.53
CA LEU A 169 10.63 -9.68 0.30
C LEU A 169 9.79 -10.44 -0.75
N GLU A 170 8.51 -10.11 -0.82
CA GLU A 170 7.55 -10.81 -1.67
C GLU A 170 7.77 -10.49 -3.16
N TYR A 171 8.06 -9.23 -3.48
CA TYR A 171 8.30 -8.78 -4.85
C TYR A 171 9.34 -7.67 -4.96
N ILE A 172 9.97 -7.62 -6.13
CA ILE A 172 10.71 -6.47 -6.64
C ILE A 172 9.82 -5.75 -7.66
N LEU A 173 9.77 -4.42 -7.56
CA LEU A 173 8.98 -3.59 -8.46
C LEU A 173 9.68 -3.40 -9.80
N LEU A 174 8.90 -3.63 -10.87
CA LEU A 174 9.15 -3.10 -12.19
C LEU A 174 8.32 -1.83 -12.34
N GLU A 175 9.00 -0.69 -12.51
CA GLU A 175 8.35 0.61 -12.63
C GLU A 175 8.50 1.14 -14.04
N GLY A 176 7.64 2.06 -14.46
CA GLY A 176 7.87 2.73 -15.72
C GLY A 176 6.97 3.93 -15.98
N HIS A 177 7.26 4.58 -17.09
CA HIS A 177 6.55 5.74 -17.60
C HIS A 177 6.06 5.47 -19.01
N CYS A 178 4.78 5.72 -19.27
CA CYS A 178 4.14 5.48 -20.56
C CYS A 178 3.58 6.76 -21.18
N PHE A 179 3.86 7.00 -22.46
CA PHE A 179 3.38 8.19 -23.20
C PHE A 179 2.87 7.81 -24.60
N ASP A 180 1.80 8.46 -25.04
CA ASP A 180 1.34 8.39 -26.42
C ASP A 180 2.14 9.35 -27.30
N VAL A 181 2.83 8.83 -28.31
CA VAL A 181 3.68 9.63 -29.22
C VAL A 181 2.88 10.65 -30.03
N THR A 182 1.60 10.39 -30.26
CA THR A 182 0.73 11.25 -31.07
C THR A 182 0.36 12.53 -30.33
N THR A 183 0.13 12.41 -29.01
CA THR A 183 -0.36 13.51 -28.17
C THR A 183 0.72 14.06 -27.23
N GLY A 184 1.80 13.31 -27.01
CA GLY A 184 2.80 13.57 -25.97
C GLY A 184 2.26 13.37 -24.55
N GLN A 185 1.02 12.90 -24.39
CA GLN A 185 0.37 12.76 -23.10
C GLN A 185 0.39 11.31 -22.61
N PRO A 186 0.36 11.08 -21.29
CA PRO A 186 0.12 9.76 -20.73
C PRO A 186 -1.18 9.13 -21.22
N PRO A 187 -1.16 7.90 -21.77
CA PRO A 187 -2.37 7.16 -22.16
C PRO A 187 -3.06 6.62 -20.90
N ARG A 188 -3.73 7.49 -20.14
CA ARG A 188 -4.36 7.16 -18.86
C ARG A 188 -5.32 5.98 -18.96
N GLY A 189 -5.21 5.04 -18.03
CA GLY A 189 -6.00 3.81 -18.01
C GLY A 189 -5.50 2.71 -18.95
N LEU A 190 -4.43 2.94 -19.72
CA LEU A 190 -3.81 1.91 -20.55
C LEU A 190 -3.33 0.78 -19.65
N GLN A 191 -3.65 -0.45 -20.05
CA GLN A 191 -3.37 -1.62 -19.24
C GLN A 191 -2.17 -2.37 -19.80
N PHE A 192 -1.22 -2.66 -18.93
CA PHE A 192 -0.13 -3.59 -19.21
C PHE A 192 -0.35 -4.91 -18.50
N THR A 193 0.15 -5.98 -19.11
CA THR A 193 0.29 -7.30 -18.49
C THR A 193 1.77 -7.67 -18.48
N LEU A 194 2.19 -8.34 -17.42
CA LEU A 194 3.50 -8.94 -17.29
C LEU A 194 3.35 -10.44 -17.02
N GLY A 195 4.15 -11.25 -17.70
CA GLY A 195 4.17 -12.69 -17.47
C GLY A 195 5.42 -13.34 -18.03
N MET A 196 5.54 -14.65 -17.82
CA MET A 196 6.64 -15.45 -18.37
C MET A 196 6.21 -16.10 -19.69
N LYS A 197 7.16 -16.65 -20.47
CA LYS A 197 6.86 -17.27 -21.77
C LYS A 197 5.78 -18.36 -21.70
N HIS A 198 5.74 -19.15 -20.63
CA HIS A 198 4.76 -20.23 -20.42
C HIS A 198 3.43 -19.72 -19.86
N ASN A 199 3.43 -18.61 -19.13
CA ASN A 199 2.24 -17.95 -18.60
C ASN A 199 2.34 -16.44 -18.84
N PRO A 200 1.91 -15.94 -20.01
CA PRO A 200 2.19 -14.58 -20.45
C PRO A 200 1.39 -13.50 -19.71
N VAL A 201 0.39 -13.87 -18.90
CA VAL A 201 -0.45 -12.93 -18.16
C VAL A 201 -0.49 -13.39 -16.70
N MET A 202 0.44 -12.89 -15.89
CA MET A 202 0.53 -13.22 -14.46
C MET A 202 0.08 -12.06 -13.59
N VAL A 203 0.49 -10.83 -13.95
CA VAL A 203 0.12 -9.61 -13.25
C VAL A 203 -0.24 -8.54 -14.25
N ASP A 204 -1.09 -7.61 -13.84
CA ASP A 204 -1.52 -6.48 -14.64
C ASP A 204 -1.42 -5.16 -13.86
N THR A 205 -1.45 -4.06 -14.60
CA THR A 205 -1.43 -2.71 -14.03
C THR A 205 -2.09 -1.74 -14.98
N ILE A 206 -2.32 -0.51 -14.50
CA ILE A 206 -2.84 0.58 -15.32
C ILE A 206 -1.90 1.79 -15.27
N VAL A 207 -1.84 2.53 -16.39
CA VAL A 207 -1.06 3.76 -16.51
C VAL A 207 -1.82 4.94 -15.88
N MET A 208 -1.16 5.63 -14.94
CA MET A 208 -1.65 6.88 -14.33
C MET A 208 -1.54 8.07 -15.29
N ALA A 209 -2.38 9.10 -15.12
CA ALA A 209 -2.19 10.35 -15.86
C ALA A 209 -1.00 11.16 -15.30
N ASN A 210 -0.71 11.06 -14.00
CA ASN A 210 0.52 11.65 -13.44
C ASN A 210 1.75 10.91 -13.98
N LEU A 211 2.57 11.61 -14.78
CA LEU A 211 3.86 11.14 -15.30
C LEU A 211 3.82 9.86 -16.14
N GLY A 212 2.63 9.39 -16.56
CA GLY A 212 2.49 8.09 -17.22
C GLY A 212 2.93 6.92 -16.35
N TYR A 213 2.94 7.09 -15.03
CA TYR A 213 3.52 6.11 -14.12
C TYR A 213 2.71 4.81 -14.10
N PHE A 214 3.42 3.69 -14.11
CA PHE A 214 2.88 2.37 -13.82
C PHE A 214 3.89 1.55 -12.99
N GLN A 215 3.38 0.57 -12.25
CA GLN A 215 4.22 -0.40 -11.54
C GLN A 215 3.64 -1.81 -11.67
N LEU A 216 4.52 -2.80 -11.74
CA LEU A 216 4.21 -4.21 -11.80
C LEU A 216 5.04 -4.94 -10.73
N LYS A 217 4.46 -6.00 -10.18
CA LYS A 217 5.09 -6.83 -9.16
C LYS A 217 5.73 -8.03 -9.83
N ALA A 218 7.01 -8.27 -9.56
CA ALA A 218 7.73 -9.35 -10.19
C ALA A 218 8.83 -9.89 -9.28
N ASN A 219 9.30 -11.08 -9.60
CA ASN A 219 10.44 -11.72 -8.96
C ASN A 219 11.62 -11.80 -9.94
N PRO A 220 12.84 -12.11 -9.46
CA PRO A 220 13.99 -12.29 -10.35
C PRO A 220 13.67 -13.27 -11.47
N GLY A 221 13.97 -12.89 -12.72
CA GLY A 221 13.59 -13.69 -13.89
C GLY A 221 13.45 -12.87 -15.16
N THR A 222 13.07 -13.55 -16.25
CA THR A 222 12.77 -12.94 -17.55
C THR A 222 11.27 -12.84 -17.73
N TRP A 223 10.80 -11.63 -18.00
CA TRP A 223 9.40 -11.27 -18.10
C TRP A 223 9.09 -10.69 -19.48
N LEU A 224 7.84 -10.83 -19.91
CA LEU A 224 7.30 -10.28 -21.13
C LEU A 224 6.25 -9.23 -20.77
N LEU A 225 6.52 -7.98 -21.11
CA LEU A 225 5.59 -6.86 -20.97
C LEU A 225 4.78 -6.72 -22.25
N ARG A 226 3.45 -6.70 -22.11
CA ARG A 226 2.52 -6.57 -23.24
C ARG A 226 1.40 -5.60 -22.92
N LEU A 227 0.82 -5.00 -23.95
CA LEU A 227 -0.49 -4.37 -23.81
C LEU A 227 -1.52 -5.46 -23.50
N ARG A 228 -2.36 -5.21 -22.50
CA ARG A 228 -3.43 -6.16 -22.15
C ARG A 228 -4.34 -6.36 -23.36
N LYS A 229 -4.61 -7.63 -23.68
CA LYS A 229 -5.58 -8.01 -24.71
C LYS A 229 -6.94 -7.36 -24.42
N GLY A 230 -7.57 -6.82 -25.46
CA GLY A 230 -8.81 -6.06 -25.36
C GLY A 230 -8.56 -4.60 -25.73
N ARG A 231 -9.27 -3.67 -25.06
CA ARG A 231 -9.31 -2.26 -25.46
C ARG A 231 -7.92 -1.60 -25.58
N SER A 232 -7.00 -1.91 -24.66
CA SER A 232 -5.63 -1.37 -24.68
C SER A 232 -4.87 -1.79 -25.94
N SER A 233 -4.81 -3.10 -26.25
CA SER A 233 -4.18 -3.60 -27.47
C SER A 233 -4.96 -3.31 -28.76
N ASN A 234 -6.27 -3.05 -28.66
CA ASN A 234 -7.11 -2.73 -29.82
C ASN A 234 -6.86 -1.30 -30.30
N ILE A 235 -6.69 -0.35 -29.38
CA ILE A 235 -6.48 1.06 -29.71
C ILE A 235 -4.99 1.36 -29.90
N TYR A 236 -4.12 0.80 -29.06
CA TYR A 236 -2.70 1.14 -29.03
C TYR A 236 -1.81 -0.02 -29.49
N GLN A 237 -0.62 0.35 -29.93
CA GLN A 237 0.54 -0.53 -30.10
C GLN A 237 1.76 0.08 -29.42
N ILE A 238 2.68 -0.76 -28.94
CA ILE A 238 3.96 -0.29 -28.43
C ILE A 238 4.78 0.20 -29.63
N PHE A 239 5.22 1.46 -29.58
CA PHE A 239 5.98 2.10 -30.64
C PHE A 239 7.48 2.07 -30.34
N MET A 240 7.86 2.34 -29.10
CA MET A 240 9.25 2.33 -28.64
C MET A 240 9.30 1.96 -27.16
N HIS A 241 10.39 1.34 -26.73
CA HIS A 241 10.62 1.04 -25.32
C HIS A 241 12.11 1.27 -24.97
N GLU A 242 12.37 1.81 -23.78
CA GLU A 242 13.72 2.02 -23.24
C GLU A 242 13.84 1.35 -21.87
N GLY A 243 15.05 0.88 -21.54
CA GLY A 243 15.33 0.24 -20.26
C GLY A 243 14.91 -1.23 -20.18
N THR A 244 14.69 -1.87 -21.33
CA THR A 244 14.29 -3.27 -21.53
C THR A 244 15.48 -4.11 -22.01
N ASP A 245 15.28 -5.41 -22.27
CA ASP A 245 16.33 -6.34 -22.71
C ASP A 245 16.02 -7.00 -24.07
N SER A 246 15.00 -6.49 -24.76
CA SER A 246 14.67 -6.86 -26.14
C SER A 246 15.10 -5.76 -27.13
N PRO A 247 15.38 -6.11 -28.39
CA PRO A 247 15.51 -5.13 -29.48
C PRO A 247 14.24 -4.27 -29.65
N ASP A 248 14.39 -3.10 -30.26
CA ASP A 248 13.28 -2.16 -30.50
C ASP A 248 12.19 -2.74 -31.41
N ASP A 249 12.56 -3.63 -32.34
CA ASP A 249 11.69 -4.28 -33.32
C ASP A 249 11.08 -5.61 -32.82
N ALA A 250 11.29 -5.97 -31.55
CA ALA A 250 10.73 -7.20 -30.99
C ALA A 250 9.21 -7.10 -30.80
N ASP A 251 8.48 -8.14 -31.23
CA ASP A 251 7.03 -8.27 -31.01
C ASP A 251 6.65 -8.27 -29.52
N ASP A 252 7.53 -8.84 -28.69
CA ASP A 252 7.38 -8.93 -27.24
C ASP A 252 8.47 -8.12 -26.53
N VAL A 253 8.07 -7.23 -25.63
CA VAL A 253 9.01 -6.45 -24.80
C VAL A 253 9.53 -7.32 -23.67
N ALA A 254 10.80 -7.73 -23.76
CA ALA A 254 11.44 -8.56 -22.73
C ALA A 254 12.06 -7.69 -21.64
N VAL A 255 11.87 -8.10 -20.38
CA VAL A 255 12.40 -7.42 -19.19
C VAL A 255 13.01 -8.45 -18.24
N VAL A 256 14.31 -8.35 -18.03
CA VAL A 256 15.09 -9.17 -17.10
C VAL A 256 15.26 -8.41 -15.78
N LEU A 257 14.82 -9.04 -14.70
CA LEU A 257 15.04 -8.59 -13.33
C LEU A 257 16.15 -9.43 -12.70
N ASN A 258 17.35 -8.85 -12.60
CA ASN A 258 18.56 -9.49 -12.07
C ASN A 258 19.23 -8.66 -10.96
N SER A 259 18.55 -7.65 -10.42
CA SER A 259 19.06 -6.75 -9.39
C SER A 259 17.98 -6.45 -8.35
N PHE A 260 18.39 -6.17 -7.12
CA PHE A 260 17.52 -5.65 -6.07
C PHE A 260 17.10 -4.18 -6.29
N LYS A 261 17.74 -3.47 -7.23
CA LYS A 261 17.35 -2.11 -7.63
C LYS A 261 16.12 -2.18 -8.54
N SER A 262 15.26 -1.16 -8.48
CA SER A 262 14.17 -1.04 -9.47
C SER A 262 14.74 -0.95 -10.87
N LYS A 263 14.09 -1.62 -11.80
CA LYS A 263 14.21 -1.37 -13.23
C LYS A 263 13.11 -0.40 -13.62
N ILE A 264 13.48 0.73 -14.22
CA ILE A 264 12.55 1.78 -14.63
C ILE A 264 12.49 1.78 -16.15
N LEU A 265 11.31 1.51 -16.70
CA LEU A 265 11.05 1.48 -18.14
C LEU A 265 10.54 2.84 -18.62
N LYS A 266 10.83 3.16 -19.88
CA LYS A 266 10.02 4.14 -20.61
C LYS A 266 9.38 3.43 -21.79
N VAL A 267 8.08 3.55 -21.90
CA VAL A 267 7.30 2.94 -22.97
C VAL A 267 6.60 4.05 -23.74
N GLN A 268 6.74 4.05 -25.04
CA GLN A 268 6.00 4.92 -25.93
C GLN A 268 5.01 4.08 -26.70
N VAL A 269 3.76 4.53 -26.75
CA VAL A 269 2.69 3.87 -27.50
C VAL A 269 2.18 4.79 -28.60
N SER A 270 1.62 4.22 -29.64
CA SER A 270 0.92 4.96 -30.70
C SER A 270 -0.47 4.37 -30.88
N LYS A 271 -1.45 5.21 -31.22
CA LYS A 271 -2.76 4.71 -31.64
C LYS A 271 -2.64 4.04 -33.01
N LYS A 272 -3.36 2.95 -33.20
CA LYS A 272 -3.47 2.29 -34.51
C LYS A 272 -4.18 3.21 -35.52
N PRO A 273 -3.85 3.15 -36.82
CA PRO A 273 -4.37 4.09 -37.83
C PRO A 273 -5.90 4.16 -37.89
N ASP A 274 -6.59 3.04 -37.66
CA ASP A 274 -8.05 2.92 -37.67
C ASP A 274 -8.72 3.35 -36.35
N LYS A 275 -7.92 3.67 -35.32
CA LYS A 275 -8.38 3.94 -33.93
C LYS A 275 -7.95 5.30 -33.38
N ILE A 276 -7.46 6.20 -34.23
CA ILE A 276 -6.93 7.52 -33.83
C ILE A 276 -7.94 8.33 -33.00
N ASN A 277 -9.23 8.27 -33.36
CA ASN A 277 -10.30 9.02 -32.70
C ASN A 277 -10.94 8.29 -31.51
N GLU A 278 -10.54 7.05 -31.21
CA GLU A 278 -11.09 6.32 -30.06
C GLU A 278 -10.44 6.79 -28.74
N ASP A 279 -11.26 6.99 -27.72
CA ASP A 279 -10.81 7.22 -26.34
C ASP A 279 -10.77 5.89 -25.60
N LEU A 280 -9.71 5.68 -24.81
CA LEU A 280 -9.53 4.45 -24.05
C LEU A 280 -10.59 4.31 -22.94
N LEU A 281 -11.09 5.41 -22.40
CA LEU A 281 -12.04 5.42 -21.28
C LEU A 281 -13.49 5.73 -21.71
N SER A 282 -13.82 5.63 -23.00
CA SER A 282 -15.20 5.90 -23.45
C SER A 282 -16.17 4.76 -23.13
N ASP A 283 -17.44 5.14 -22.94
CA ASP A 283 -18.58 4.28 -22.61
C ASP A 283 -19.04 3.45 -23.81
N VAL A 284 -18.14 2.65 -24.38
CA VAL A 284 -18.58 1.66 -25.36
C VAL A 284 -19.04 0.44 -24.57
N ASP A 285 -20.34 0.40 -24.30
CA ASP A 285 -21.06 -0.82 -23.92
C ASP A 285 -20.86 -1.82 -25.06
N THR A 286 -19.77 -2.59 -24.99
CA THR A 286 -19.46 -3.63 -25.97
C THR A 286 -19.74 -4.96 -25.29
N GLU A 287 -20.76 -5.63 -25.81
CA GLU A 287 -21.20 -6.99 -25.55
C GLU A 287 -20.13 -8.06 -25.87
N ASP A 288 -18.85 -7.80 -25.62
CA ASP A 288 -17.77 -8.76 -25.84
C ASP A 288 -17.64 -9.69 -24.62
N LYS A 289 -18.45 -10.75 -24.69
CA LYS A 289 -18.45 -11.92 -23.79
C LYS A 289 -17.09 -12.63 -23.64
N GLY A 290 -16.03 -12.22 -24.36
CA GLY A 290 -14.70 -12.85 -24.36
C GLY A 290 -13.64 -12.27 -23.42
N ILE A 291 -13.88 -11.13 -22.76
CA ILE A 291 -12.87 -10.45 -21.91
C ILE A 291 -12.74 -11.12 -20.52
N TRP A 292 -13.68 -11.99 -20.18
CA TRP A 292 -13.90 -12.37 -18.78
C TRP A 292 -13.20 -13.64 -18.31
N GLU A 293 -12.64 -14.47 -19.19
CA GLU A 293 -11.98 -15.73 -18.78
C GLU A 293 -10.58 -15.52 -18.18
N SER A 294 -9.93 -14.39 -18.45
CA SER A 294 -8.51 -14.20 -18.11
C SER A 294 -8.25 -13.51 -16.76
N ILE A 295 -9.30 -13.11 -16.02
CA ILE A 295 -9.16 -12.68 -14.61
C ILE A 295 -9.42 -13.88 -13.66
N THR A 296 -10.12 -14.91 -14.14
CA THR A 296 -10.50 -16.09 -13.37
C THR A 296 -9.49 -17.24 -13.43
N SER A 297 -8.38 -17.14 -14.17
CA SER A 297 -7.43 -18.26 -14.32
C SER A 297 -6.57 -18.57 -13.08
N PHE A 298 -6.79 -17.90 -11.95
CA PHE A 298 -6.27 -18.29 -10.63
C PHE A 298 -7.35 -18.83 -9.68
N ALA A 299 -8.61 -18.94 -10.12
CA ALA A 299 -9.71 -19.52 -9.37
C ALA A 299 -10.27 -20.72 -10.14
N GLU A 300 -9.76 -21.91 -9.84
CA GLU A 300 -10.31 -23.15 -10.36
C GLU A 300 -11.75 -23.32 -9.89
N GLY A 301 -12.66 -23.28 -10.87
CA GLY A 301 -14.01 -23.82 -10.78
C GLY A 301 -15.13 -22.81 -10.52
N PHE A 302 -15.57 -22.07 -11.54
CA PHE A 302 -16.99 -21.64 -11.58
C PHE A 302 -17.51 -21.46 -13.01
N ARG A 303 -18.65 -22.13 -13.26
CA ARG A 303 -19.56 -21.88 -14.39
C ARG A 303 -20.21 -20.50 -14.22
N SER A 304 -20.35 -19.80 -15.33
CA SER A 304 -20.91 -18.46 -15.45
C SER A 304 -22.42 -18.40 -15.25
N GLU A 305 -22.89 -17.74 -14.20
CA GLU A 305 -24.22 -17.11 -14.13
C GLU A 305 -24.12 -15.81 -13.29
N GLN A 306 -24.59 -14.70 -13.87
CA GLN A 306 -24.85 -13.35 -13.30
C GLN A 306 -23.66 -12.49 -12.79
N LYS A 307 -23.30 -11.45 -13.54
CA LYS A 307 -22.16 -10.53 -13.30
C LYS A 307 -22.50 -9.14 -12.77
N ASP A 308 -23.78 -8.80 -12.60
CA ASP A 308 -24.22 -7.48 -12.12
C ASP A 308 -24.56 -7.44 -10.62
N ASP A 309 -24.36 -8.53 -9.87
CA ASP A 309 -24.89 -8.66 -8.50
C ASP A 309 -23.82 -8.86 -7.40
N VAL A 310 -22.56 -8.50 -7.68
CA VAL A 310 -21.47 -8.57 -6.70
C VAL A 310 -21.27 -7.22 -6.02
N LEU A 311 -21.53 -7.19 -4.71
CA LEU A 311 -21.28 -6.06 -3.83
C LEU A 311 -19.80 -5.99 -3.45
N ASN A 312 -19.09 -4.98 -3.96
CA ASN A 312 -17.66 -4.79 -3.74
C ASN A 312 -17.40 -3.83 -2.57
N ILE A 313 -16.77 -4.34 -1.51
CA ILE A 313 -16.48 -3.57 -0.29
C ILE A 313 -14.98 -3.55 -0.02
N PHE A 314 -14.42 -2.37 0.13
CA PHE A 314 -13.02 -2.13 0.48
C PHE A 314 -12.90 -1.73 1.95
N SER A 315 -11.91 -2.28 2.66
CA SER A 315 -11.60 -1.88 4.02
C SER A 315 -10.12 -2.06 4.34
N VAL A 316 -9.68 -1.47 5.45
CA VAL A 316 -8.32 -1.57 5.96
C VAL A 316 -8.36 -1.65 7.49
N ALA A 317 -7.50 -2.49 8.05
CA ALA A 317 -7.24 -2.54 9.49
C ALA A 317 -5.72 -2.53 9.72
N SER A 318 -5.31 -2.03 10.89
CA SER A 318 -3.93 -2.06 11.37
C SER A 318 -3.97 -2.38 12.87
N GLY A 319 -3.38 -3.51 13.23
CA GLY A 319 -3.41 -4.06 14.59
C GLY A 319 -4.60 -4.96 14.90
N HIS A 320 -4.41 -5.85 15.87
CA HIS A 320 -5.32 -6.95 16.20
C HIS A 320 -6.70 -6.46 16.66
N LEU A 321 -6.76 -5.31 17.33
CA LEU A 321 -8.04 -4.73 17.76
C LEU A 321 -8.89 -4.33 16.55
N TYR A 322 -8.32 -3.61 15.58
CA TYR A 322 -9.05 -3.21 14.38
C TYR A 322 -9.35 -4.40 13.48
N GLU A 323 -8.50 -5.43 13.45
CA GLU A 323 -8.82 -6.69 12.76
C GLU A 323 -9.97 -7.47 13.39
N ARG A 324 -10.15 -7.37 14.71
CA ARG A 324 -11.34 -7.89 15.39
C ARG A 324 -12.59 -7.12 14.97
N PHE A 325 -12.52 -5.79 14.98
CA PHE A 325 -13.62 -4.96 14.49
C PHE A 325 -13.93 -5.25 13.01
N LEU A 326 -12.91 -5.39 12.16
CA LEU A 326 -13.04 -5.70 10.75
C LEU A 326 -13.84 -6.99 10.49
N ARG A 327 -13.57 -8.06 11.25
CA ARG A 327 -14.35 -9.31 11.17
C ARG A 327 -15.81 -9.10 11.55
N ILE A 328 -16.08 -8.28 12.57
CA ILE A 328 -17.44 -7.95 13.00
C ILE A 328 -18.14 -7.10 11.93
N MET A 329 -17.46 -6.12 11.35
CA MET A 329 -17.98 -5.31 10.24
C MET A 329 -18.37 -6.22 9.07
N MET A 330 -17.48 -7.13 8.65
CA MET A 330 -17.75 -8.09 7.59
C MET A 330 -18.98 -8.95 7.90
N LEU A 331 -19.06 -9.51 9.11
CA LEU A 331 -20.20 -10.33 9.53
C LEU A 331 -21.50 -9.52 9.55
N SER A 332 -21.46 -8.26 10.00
CA SER A 332 -22.63 -7.39 10.02
C SER A 332 -23.15 -7.11 8.60
N VAL A 333 -22.28 -6.92 7.61
CA VAL A 333 -22.69 -6.80 6.20
C VAL A 333 -23.37 -8.08 5.73
N LEU A 334 -22.73 -9.23 5.95
CA LEU A 334 -23.19 -10.53 5.43
C LEU A 334 -24.55 -10.94 6.01
N LYS A 335 -24.86 -10.53 7.25
CA LYS A 335 -26.17 -10.79 7.88
C LYS A 335 -27.29 -9.92 7.32
N HIS A 336 -26.99 -8.81 6.65
CA HIS A 336 -27.96 -7.82 6.19
C HIS A 336 -28.04 -7.67 4.66
N THR A 337 -27.31 -8.47 3.89
CA THR A 337 -27.40 -8.48 2.42
C THR A 337 -27.70 -9.88 1.90
N LYS A 338 -28.42 -9.94 0.78
CA LYS A 338 -28.58 -11.17 -0.01
C LYS A 338 -27.67 -11.21 -1.23
N SER A 339 -26.97 -10.11 -1.50
CA SER A 339 -26.06 -9.97 -2.63
C SER A 339 -24.81 -10.80 -2.41
N THR A 340 -24.18 -11.24 -3.49
CA THR A 340 -22.85 -11.86 -3.37
C THR A 340 -21.85 -10.78 -2.96
N VAL A 341 -21.11 -10.99 -1.87
CA VAL A 341 -20.17 -9.98 -1.37
C VAL A 341 -18.74 -10.35 -1.76
N LYS A 342 -18.00 -9.36 -2.27
CA LYS A 342 -16.55 -9.44 -2.43
C LYS A 342 -15.86 -8.35 -1.60
N PHE A 343 -15.05 -8.77 -0.63
CA PHE A 343 -14.24 -7.87 0.19
C PHE A 343 -12.84 -7.66 -0.38
N TRP A 344 -12.35 -6.42 -0.30
CA TRP A 344 -11.04 -6.01 -0.77
C TRP A 344 -10.26 -5.44 0.41
N PHE A 345 -9.01 -5.90 0.60
CA PHE A 345 -8.20 -5.43 1.73
C PHE A 345 -6.79 -5.04 1.30
N LEU A 346 -6.22 -4.05 1.97
CA LEU A 346 -4.80 -3.72 1.81
C LEU A 346 -3.92 -4.76 2.51
N LYS A 347 -3.27 -5.62 1.71
CA LYS A 347 -2.49 -6.77 2.19
C LYS A 347 -1.43 -6.39 3.24
N ASN A 348 -0.70 -5.29 3.04
CA ASN A 348 0.48 -4.93 3.83
C ASN A 348 0.18 -4.50 5.27
N TYR A 349 -1.07 -4.21 5.58
CA TYR A 349 -1.47 -3.70 6.90
C TYR A 349 -2.14 -4.76 7.77
N LEU A 350 -2.49 -5.90 7.16
CA LEU A 350 -3.07 -7.03 7.87
C LEU A 350 -1.97 -7.89 8.49
N SER A 351 -2.24 -8.37 9.69
CA SER A 351 -1.42 -9.33 10.43
C SER A 351 -1.38 -10.67 9.70
N PRO A 352 -0.30 -11.45 9.87
CA PRO A 352 -0.24 -12.83 9.41
C PRO A 352 -1.45 -13.65 9.90
N THR A 353 -1.82 -13.48 11.17
CA THR A 353 -2.96 -14.16 11.80
C THR A 353 -4.27 -13.91 11.08
N PHE A 354 -4.56 -12.66 10.69
CA PHE A 354 -5.76 -12.33 9.93
C PHE A 354 -5.72 -12.93 8.52
N LYS A 355 -4.58 -12.82 7.82
CA LYS A 355 -4.39 -13.37 6.47
C LYS A 355 -4.57 -14.89 6.43
N GLU A 356 -4.14 -15.60 7.48
CA GLU A 356 -4.35 -17.03 7.62
C GLU A 356 -5.80 -17.41 7.95
N PHE A 357 -6.56 -16.53 8.61
CA PHE A 357 -7.92 -16.82 9.07
C PHE A 357 -9.00 -16.47 8.04
N ILE A 358 -8.81 -15.42 7.24
CA ILE A 358 -9.82 -14.96 6.29
C ILE A 358 -10.31 -16.04 5.28
N PRO A 359 -9.50 -17.00 4.79
CA PRO A 359 -10.01 -18.07 3.93
C PRO A 359 -11.07 -18.94 4.63
N GLU A 360 -10.87 -19.24 5.91
CA GLU A 360 -11.82 -20.03 6.71
C GLU A 360 -13.12 -19.27 6.93
N MET A 361 -13.00 -17.95 7.17
CA MET A 361 -14.15 -17.06 7.30
C MET A 361 -14.93 -16.95 5.98
N ALA A 362 -14.23 -16.86 4.85
CA ALA A 362 -14.82 -16.84 3.51
C ALA A 362 -15.61 -18.13 3.21
N ASN A 363 -15.05 -19.28 3.59
CA ASN A 363 -15.71 -20.59 3.45
C ASN A 363 -16.96 -20.70 4.35
N GLU A 364 -16.90 -20.26 5.61
CA GLU A 364 -18.03 -20.35 6.54
C GLU A 364 -19.20 -19.44 6.12
N TYR A 365 -18.90 -18.22 5.68
CA TYR A 365 -19.92 -17.20 5.42
C TYR A 365 -20.22 -16.97 3.94
N GLY A 366 -19.56 -17.69 3.02
CA GLY A 366 -19.88 -17.68 1.60
C GLY A 366 -19.58 -16.34 0.89
N PHE A 367 -18.48 -15.68 1.24
CA PHE A 367 -18.04 -14.45 0.55
C PHE A 367 -16.74 -14.64 -0.22
N GLN A 368 -16.49 -13.73 -1.16
CA GLN A 368 -15.23 -13.65 -1.90
C GLN A 368 -14.33 -12.59 -1.27
N TYR A 369 -13.01 -12.73 -1.39
CA TYR A 369 -12.09 -11.67 -0.99
C TYR A 369 -10.88 -11.58 -1.90
N GLU A 370 -10.23 -10.42 -1.88
CA GLU A 370 -8.97 -10.20 -2.58
C GLU A 370 -8.06 -9.26 -1.77
N LEU A 371 -6.77 -9.61 -1.72
CA LEU A 371 -5.74 -8.84 -1.03
C LEU A 371 -5.02 -7.96 -2.06
N VAL A 372 -5.38 -6.68 -2.09
CA VAL A 372 -4.77 -5.70 -2.99
C VAL A 372 -3.57 -5.03 -2.34
N GLN A 373 -2.61 -4.65 -3.17
CA GLN A 373 -1.37 -4.02 -2.72
C GLN A 373 -0.81 -3.20 -3.87
N TYR A 374 -0.37 -1.98 -3.55
CA TYR A 374 0.25 -1.04 -4.48
C TYR A 374 1.37 -0.34 -3.71
N LYS A 375 2.57 -0.14 -4.28
CA LYS A 375 3.62 0.62 -3.58
C LYS A 375 3.37 2.11 -3.76
N TRP A 376 3.59 2.89 -2.71
CA TRP A 376 3.60 4.35 -2.79
C TRP A 376 4.65 4.83 -3.81
N PRO A 377 4.26 5.52 -4.89
CA PRO A 377 5.19 5.90 -5.96
C PRO A 377 6.31 6.82 -5.47
N ARG A 378 7.51 6.64 -6.04
CA ARG A 378 8.73 7.39 -5.64
C ARG A 378 8.61 8.91 -5.81
N TRP A 379 7.87 9.34 -6.83
CA TRP A 379 7.66 10.75 -7.16
C TRP A 379 6.63 11.42 -6.25
N LEU A 380 5.79 10.63 -5.55
CA LEU A 380 4.74 11.14 -4.67
C LEU A 380 5.31 11.29 -3.26
N HIS A 381 5.11 12.45 -2.64
CA HIS A 381 5.66 12.76 -1.32
C HIS A 381 5.24 11.71 -0.29
N GLN A 382 6.23 11.11 0.38
CA GLN A 382 6.05 9.97 1.28
C GLN A 382 5.58 10.44 2.67
N GLN A 383 4.78 9.61 3.34
CA GLN A 383 4.44 9.79 4.75
C GLN A 383 5.30 8.86 5.61
N THR A 384 5.67 9.32 6.81
CA THR A 384 6.49 8.55 7.75
C THR A 384 5.67 7.84 8.82
N GLU A 385 4.52 8.41 9.19
CA GLU A 385 3.61 7.83 10.18
C GLU A 385 2.68 6.81 9.53
N LYS A 386 2.63 5.60 10.09
CA LYS A 386 1.84 4.47 9.54
C LYS A 386 0.37 4.84 9.31
N GLN A 387 -0.24 5.55 10.27
CA GLN A 387 -1.62 6.03 10.18
C GLN A 387 -1.85 6.94 8.97
N ARG A 388 -0.95 7.92 8.74
CA ARG A 388 -1.06 8.83 7.59
C ARG A 388 -0.87 8.10 6.26
N ILE A 389 -0.01 7.08 6.23
CA ILE A 389 0.14 6.22 5.04
C ILE A 389 -1.17 5.47 4.76
N ILE A 390 -1.79 4.86 5.77
CA ILE A 390 -3.08 4.15 5.63
C ILE A 390 -4.17 5.09 5.12
N TRP A 391 -4.28 6.31 5.68
CA TRP A 391 -5.20 7.33 5.17
C TRP A 391 -4.94 7.68 3.71
N GLY A 392 -3.67 7.77 3.29
CA GLY A 392 -3.31 7.95 1.89
C GLY A 392 -3.84 6.83 1.00
N TYR A 393 -3.70 5.57 1.41
CA TYR A 393 -4.23 4.43 0.63
C TYR A 393 -5.76 4.38 0.54
N LYS A 394 -6.48 4.95 1.52
CA LYS A 394 -7.94 5.08 1.44
C LYS A 394 -8.39 5.96 0.27
N ILE A 395 -7.58 6.94 -0.17
CA ILE A 395 -8.05 7.97 -1.12
C ILE A 395 -7.18 8.12 -2.38
N LEU A 396 -5.85 8.04 -2.26
CA LEU A 396 -4.92 8.44 -3.32
C LEU A 396 -4.80 7.44 -4.46
N PHE A 397 -5.18 6.17 -4.26
CA PHE A 397 -4.89 5.08 -5.20
C PHE A 397 -6.14 4.32 -5.66
N LEU A 398 -7.34 4.84 -5.39
CA LEU A 398 -8.61 4.17 -5.72
C LEU A 398 -8.75 3.82 -7.22
N ASP A 399 -8.16 4.62 -8.11
CA ASP A 399 -8.15 4.39 -9.55
C ASP A 399 -7.33 3.17 -9.97
N VAL A 400 -6.18 2.94 -9.31
CA VAL A 400 -5.16 1.94 -9.67
C VAL A 400 -5.17 0.69 -8.79
N LEU A 401 -5.73 0.76 -7.58
CA LEU A 401 -5.72 -0.33 -6.62
C LEU A 401 -6.64 -1.49 -7.05
N PHE A 402 -7.66 -1.18 -7.85
CA PHE A 402 -8.68 -2.12 -8.29
C PHE A 402 -8.62 -2.34 -9.80
N PRO A 403 -8.95 -3.55 -10.29
CA PRO A 403 -9.11 -3.83 -11.71
C PRO A 403 -10.11 -2.90 -12.40
N LEU A 404 -9.92 -2.65 -13.71
CA LEU A 404 -10.83 -1.81 -14.49
C LEU A 404 -12.27 -2.36 -14.56
N ALA A 405 -12.44 -3.68 -14.40
CA ALA A 405 -13.73 -4.34 -14.43
C ALA A 405 -14.66 -3.97 -13.25
N ILE A 406 -14.11 -3.38 -12.18
CA ILE A 406 -14.91 -2.93 -11.05
C ILE A 406 -15.45 -1.53 -11.35
N ASN A 407 -16.77 -1.44 -11.42
CA ASN A 407 -17.49 -0.21 -11.72
C ASN A 407 -17.70 0.67 -10.48
N LYS A 408 -18.15 0.09 -9.37
CA LYS A 408 -18.38 0.77 -8.09
C LYS A 408 -17.75 -0.02 -6.95
N ILE A 409 -17.25 0.70 -5.95
CA ILE A 409 -16.74 0.12 -4.70
C ILE A 409 -17.17 0.96 -3.51
N ILE A 410 -17.46 0.31 -2.38
CA ILE A 410 -17.83 0.98 -1.14
C ILE A 410 -16.68 0.82 -0.14
N PHE A 411 -16.20 1.90 0.43
CA PHE A 411 -15.32 1.83 1.60
C PHE A 411 -16.15 1.80 2.87
N VAL A 412 -15.84 0.86 3.77
CA VAL A 412 -16.42 0.77 5.11
C VAL A 412 -15.28 0.69 6.12
N ASP A 413 -15.24 1.61 7.08
CA ASP A 413 -14.22 1.57 8.14
C ASP A 413 -14.35 0.32 9.01
N ALA A 414 -13.22 -0.16 9.54
CA ALA A 414 -13.17 -1.47 10.19
C ALA A 414 -14.05 -1.55 11.45
N ASP A 415 -14.28 -0.44 12.14
CA ASP A 415 -15.08 -0.33 13.36
C ASP A 415 -16.54 0.07 13.13
N GLN A 416 -17.02 0.00 11.89
CA GLN A 416 -18.43 0.18 11.59
C GLN A 416 -19.27 -1.08 11.80
N ILE A 417 -20.53 -0.87 12.17
CA ILE A 417 -21.57 -1.90 12.18
C ILE A 417 -22.62 -1.54 11.14
N VAL A 418 -22.91 -2.47 10.25
CA VAL A 418 -23.87 -2.31 9.15
C VAL A 418 -25.17 -3.04 9.50
N ARG A 419 -26.31 -2.33 9.38
CA ARG A 419 -27.66 -2.81 9.72
C ARG A 419 -28.60 -2.88 8.52
N THR A 420 -28.10 -2.59 7.32
CA THR A 420 -28.91 -2.51 6.09
C THR A 420 -28.18 -3.17 4.92
N ASP A 421 -28.88 -3.37 3.82
CA ASP A 421 -28.26 -3.88 2.60
C ASP A 421 -27.46 -2.76 1.91
N LEU A 422 -26.13 -2.89 1.88
CA LEU A 422 -25.25 -1.91 1.23
C LEU A 422 -25.44 -1.85 -0.29
N LYS A 423 -26.19 -2.79 -0.89
CA LYS A 423 -26.59 -2.69 -2.29
C LYS A 423 -27.33 -1.38 -2.59
N GLU A 424 -28.07 -0.83 -1.64
CA GLU A 424 -28.73 0.46 -1.80
C GLU A 424 -27.74 1.61 -2.08
N LEU A 425 -26.50 1.57 -1.56
CA LEU A 425 -25.46 2.56 -1.90
C LEU A 425 -24.90 2.37 -3.30
N VAL A 426 -24.85 1.13 -3.80
CA VAL A 426 -24.40 0.84 -5.17
C VAL A 426 -25.41 1.38 -6.17
N GLU A 427 -26.70 1.26 -5.87
CA GLU A 427 -27.81 1.70 -6.72
C GLU A 427 -28.07 3.21 -6.61
N LEU A 428 -27.61 3.86 -5.54
CA LEU A 428 -27.77 5.30 -5.35
C LEU A 428 -27.14 6.11 -6.50
N ASP A 429 -27.92 7.04 -7.04
CA ASP A 429 -27.47 7.98 -8.07
C ASP A 429 -26.53 9.04 -7.45
N LEU A 430 -25.29 9.05 -7.94
CA LEU A 430 -24.28 10.02 -7.52
C LEU A 430 -24.38 11.35 -8.27
N GLU A 431 -25.39 11.53 -9.14
CA GLU A 431 -25.66 12.78 -9.88
C GLU A 431 -24.43 13.25 -10.67
N GLY A 432 -23.69 12.30 -11.24
CA GLY A 432 -22.47 12.54 -12.00
C GLY A 432 -21.20 12.79 -11.17
N ALA A 433 -21.30 12.78 -9.83
CA ALA A 433 -20.14 12.83 -8.94
C ALA A 433 -19.37 11.48 -8.97
N PRO A 434 -18.03 11.49 -8.91
CA PRO A 434 -17.21 10.28 -8.89
C PRO A 434 -17.29 9.49 -7.57
N TYR A 435 -17.74 10.13 -6.48
CA TYR A 435 -17.92 9.48 -5.19
C TYR A 435 -18.97 10.19 -4.34
N GLY A 436 -19.56 9.45 -3.40
CA GLY A 436 -20.51 9.94 -2.41
C GLY A 436 -20.02 9.67 -1.00
N TYR A 437 -20.10 10.68 -0.13
CA TYR A 437 -19.68 10.62 1.27
C TYR A 437 -20.83 11.03 2.18
N THR A 438 -20.85 10.51 3.41
CA THR A 438 -21.76 10.98 4.45
C THR A 438 -21.26 12.30 5.04
N PRO A 439 -22.14 13.30 5.25
CA PRO A 439 -21.79 14.52 5.96
C PRO A 439 -21.70 14.29 7.47
N PHE A 440 -21.00 15.18 8.18
CA PHE A 440 -21.05 15.21 9.64
C PHE A 440 -22.46 15.51 10.15
N CYS A 441 -22.83 14.82 11.23
CA CYS A 441 -24.09 15.00 11.93
C CYS A 441 -24.14 16.34 12.69
N ASP A 442 -25.24 17.07 12.57
CA ASP A 442 -25.47 18.38 13.17
C ASP A 442 -26.55 18.39 14.27
N SER A 443 -27.08 17.20 14.61
CA SER A 443 -28.22 17.05 15.52
C SER A 443 -27.86 17.24 16.99
N ARG A 444 -26.67 16.80 17.44
CA ARG A 444 -26.24 16.95 18.85
C ARG A 444 -25.66 18.34 19.10
N LYS A 445 -26.41 19.22 19.78
CA LYS A 445 -26.04 20.65 19.94
C LYS A 445 -24.95 20.90 20.98
N GLU A 446 -24.76 19.98 21.93
CA GLU A 446 -23.71 20.06 22.94
C GLU A 446 -22.29 19.97 22.36
N MET A 447 -22.19 19.55 21.08
CA MET A 447 -20.93 19.36 20.38
C MET A 447 -20.63 20.48 19.38
N ASP A 448 -21.45 21.54 19.31
CA ASP A 448 -21.27 22.69 18.42
C ASP A 448 -19.86 23.29 18.52
N GLY A 449 -19.31 23.39 19.75
CA GLY A 449 -17.97 23.93 20.00
C GLY A 449 -16.81 23.10 19.42
N TYR A 450 -17.03 21.83 19.07
CA TYR A 450 -16.04 20.96 18.44
C TYR A 450 -16.17 20.90 16.91
N ARG A 451 -17.20 21.54 16.32
CA ARG A 451 -17.40 21.58 14.86
C ARG A 451 -16.50 22.62 14.21
N PHE A 452 -15.21 22.32 14.16
CA PHE A 452 -14.19 23.22 13.60
C PHE A 452 -14.49 23.61 12.15
N TRP A 453 -15.20 22.78 11.39
CA TRP A 453 -15.57 23.05 10.00
C TRP A 453 -16.63 24.15 9.81
N ASN A 454 -17.32 24.57 10.88
CA ASN A 454 -18.31 25.64 10.84
C ASN A 454 -17.69 27.04 11.02
N SER A 455 -16.37 27.15 11.16
CA SER A 455 -15.67 28.44 11.29
C SER A 455 -14.33 28.46 10.57
N GLY A 456 -13.69 29.64 10.53
CA GLY A 456 -12.33 29.82 10.01
C GLY A 456 -12.15 29.37 8.56
N TYR A 457 -11.03 28.69 8.29
CA TYR A 457 -10.64 28.23 6.97
C TYR A 457 -11.70 27.36 6.31
N TRP A 458 -12.20 26.33 7.01
CA TRP A 458 -13.12 25.35 6.44
C TRP A 458 -14.47 25.96 6.07
N ALA A 459 -15.05 26.81 6.91
CA ALA A 459 -16.32 27.47 6.58
C ALA A 459 -16.20 28.36 5.33
N SER A 460 -15.10 29.13 5.23
CA SER A 460 -14.83 29.97 4.06
C SER A 460 -14.57 29.13 2.80
N HIS A 461 -13.81 28.04 2.92
CA HIS A 461 -13.45 27.19 1.80
C HIS A 461 -14.64 26.40 1.28
N LEU A 462 -15.47 25.85 2.16
CA LEU A 462 -16.61 25.01 1.78
C LEU A 462 -17.73 25.83 1.09
N GLY A 463 -17.83 27.13 1.37
CA GLY A 463 -18.79 28.01 0.69
C GLY A 463 -20.24 27.56 0.80
N GLY A 464 -20.64 27.08 1.99
CA GLY A 464 -21.99 26.55 2.25
C GLY A 464 -22.17 25.05 1.95
N ARG A 465 -21.16 24.37 1.40
CA ARG A 465 -21.18 22.90 1.25
C ARG A 465 -20.94 22.21 2.59
N LYS A 466 -21.44 20.98 2.72
CA LYS A 466 -21.24 20.16 3.92
C LYS A 466 -19.79 19.67 4.02
N TYR A 467 -19.30 19.51 5.24
CA TYR A 467 -18.05 18.81 5.53
C TYR A 467 -18.34 17.32 5.74
N HIS A 468 -17.61 16.47 5.03
CA HIS A 468 -17.88 15.03 4.93
C HIS A 468 -16.87 14.19 5.73
N ILE A 469 -17.26 12.98 6.13
CA ILE A 469 -16.46 12.05 6.92
C ILE A 469 -16.04 10.82 6.10
N SER A 470 -14.80 10.36 6.29
CA SER A 470 -14.17 9.28 5.51
C SER A 470 -14.40 7.86 6.07
N ALA A 471 -15.42 7.69 6.91
CA ALA A 471 -15.74 6.41 7.54
C ALA A 471 -16.56 5.50 6.60
N LEU A 472 -17.48 6.07 5.81
CA LEU A 472 -18.28 5.36 4.81
C LEU A 472 -18.38 6.22 3.54
N TYR A 473 -17.99 5.67 2.40
CA TYR A 473 -18.17 6.33 1.11
C TYR A 473 -18.27 5.32 -0.03
N VAL A 474 -18.96 5.72 -1.09
CA VAL A 474 -19.09 4.94 -2.34
C VAL A 474 -18.33 5.66 -3.45
N VAL A 475 -17.64 4.90 -4.29
CA VAL A 475 -16.85 5.41 -5.41
C VAL A 475 -17.34 4.78 -6.70
N ASP A 476 -17.77 5.60 -7.64
CA ASP A 476 -17.95 5.19 -9.03
C ASP A 476 -16.58 5.22 -9.71
N LEU A 477 -15.91 4.08 -9.71
CA LEU A 477 -14.57 3.92 -10.27
C LEU A 477 -14.53 4.21 -11.77
N LYS A 478 -15.62 3.93 -12.50
CA LYS A 478 -15.72 4.25 -13.93
C LYS A 478 -15.66 5.76 -14.13
N ARG A 479 -16.49 6.52 -13.41
CA ARG A 479 -16.50 7.99 -13.43
C ARG A 479 -15.21 8.57 -12.87
N PHE A 480 -14.72 8.04 -11.75
CA PHE A 480 -13.50 8.47 -11.06
C PHE A 480 -12.29 8.42 -11.98
N ARG A 481 -12.11 7.31 -12.72
CA ARG A 481 -11.05 7.16 -13.74
C ARG A 481 -11.28 8.07 -14.95
N LYS A 482 -12.51 8.14 -15.47
CA LYS A 482 -12.87 8.96 -16.65
C LYS A 482 -12.50 10.44 -16.47
N ILE A 483 -12.72 10.99 -15.26
CA ILE A 483 -12.39 12.39 -14.95
C ILE A 483 -10.98 12.59 -14.39
N ALA A 484 -10.18 11.52 -14.28
CA ALA A 484 -8.87 11.51 -13.63
C ALA A 484 -8.90 12.10 -12.20
N ALA A 485 -9.91 11.72 -11.40
CA ALA A 485 -10.06 12.22 -10.03
C ALA A 485 -8.85 11.84 -9.15
N GLY A 486 -8.34 10.60 -9.28
CA GLY A 486 -7.16 10.12 -8.56
C GLY A 486 -5.92 11.00 -8.81
N ASP A 487 -5.67 11.36 -10.08
CA ASP A 487 -4.53 12.21 -10.42
C ASP A 487 -4.65 13.64 -9.88
N ARG A 488 -5.86 14.19 -9.86
CA ARG A 488 -6.14 15.50 -9.23
C ARG A 488 -5.91 15.46 -7.73
N LEU A 489 -6.38 14.42 -7.06
CA LEU A 489 -6.20 14.21 -5.62
C LEU A 489 -4.71 14.08 -5.28
N ARG A 490 -3.94 13.28 -6.04
CA ARG A 490 -2.48 13.15 -5.86
C ARG A 490 -1.74 14.46 -6.11
N GLY A 491 -2.13 15.21 -7.14
CA GLY A 491 -1.57 16.54 -7.42
C GLY A 491 -1.78 17.53 -6.28
N GLN A 492 -3.01 17.61 -5.75
CA GLN A 492 -3.31 18.47 -4.61
C GLN A 492 -2.59 18.02 -3.33
N TYR A 493 -2.57 16.71 -3.08
CA TYR A 493 -1.80 16.14 -1.98
C TYR A 493 -0.31 16.49 -2.08
N GLN A 494 0.30 16.40 -3.26
CA GLN A 494 1.70 16.73 -3.47
C GLN A 494 2.01 18.19 -3.10
N ALA A 495 1.09 19.10 -3.43
CA ALA A 495 1.22 20.52 -3.11
C ALA A 495 1.07 20.81 -1.61
N LEU A 496 0.08 20.19 -0.96
CA LEU A 496 -0.23 20.45 0.46
C LEU A 496 0.75 19.75 1.41
N SER A 497 1.10 18.49 1.11
CA SER A 497 1.83 17.61 2.03
C SER A 497 3.27 18.04 2.37
N GLN A 498 3.80 19.06 1.69
CA GLN A 498 5.07 19.69 2.05
C GLN A 498 5.00 20.39 3.43
N ASP A 499 3.82 20.89 3.81
CA ASP A 499 3.57 21.35 5.18
C ASP A 499 3.07 20.17 6.03
N PRO A 500 3.83 19.73 7.06
CA PRO A 500 3.42 18.63 7.92
C PRO A 500 2.16 18.93 8.74
N ASN A 501 1.76 20.20 8.89
CA ASN A 501 0.53 20.59 9.58
C ASN A 501 -0.71 20.58 8.66
N SER A 502 -0.51 20.43 7.35
CA SER A 502 -1.61 20.29 6.40
C SER A 502 -2.27 18.92 6.50
N LEU A 503 -3.55 18.86 6.08
CA LEU A 503 -4.31 17.61 5.98
C LEU A 503 -4.23 16.81 7.28
N SER A 504 -4.79 17.37 8.36
CA SER A 504 -4.76 16.76 9.69
C SER A 504 -5.28 15.33 9.64
N ASN A 505 -6.40 15.12 8.94
CA ASN A 505 -6.93 13.80 8.59
C ASN A 505 -6.90 13.65 7.07
N LEU A 506 -5.82 13.11 6.51
CA LEU A 506 -5.58 13.08 5.06
C LEU A 506 -6.74 12.52 4.24
N ASP A 507 -7.33 11.41 4.67
CA ASP A 507 -8.43 10.72 3.99
C ASP A 507 -9.76 11.51 4.00
N GLN A 508 -9.93 12.41 4.97
CA GLN A 508 -11.12 13.25 5.12
C GLN A 508 -10.92 14.66 4.55
N ASP A 509 -9.80 15.29 4.87
CA ASP A 509 -9.50 16.67 4.50
C ASP A 509 -9.25 16.80 3.00
N LEU A 510 -8.61 15.82 2.36
CA LEU A 510 -8.28 15.93 0.94
C LEU A 510 -9.54 15.96 0.04
N PRO A 511 -10.54 15.07 0.19
CA PRO A 511 -11.80 15.19 -0.54
C PRO A 511 -12.53 16.50 -0.25
N ASN A 512 -12.64 16.91 1.03
CA ASN A 512 -13.32 18.16 1.41
C ASN A 512 -12.59 19.40 0.86
N ASN A 513 -11.27 19.38 0.79
CA ASN A 513 -10.47 20.44 0.17
C ASN A 513 -10.72 20.50 -1.35
N MET A 514 -10.85 19.33 -1.99
CA MET A 514 -11.07 19.21 -3.43
C MET A 514 -12.53 19.32 -3.87
N ILE A 515 -13.47 19.62 -2.97
CA ILE A 515 -14.93 19.58 -3.19
C ILE A 515 -15.42 20.41 -4.39
N HIS A 516 -14.70 21.47 -4.77
CA HIS A 516 -15.04 22.33 -5.91
C HIS A 516 -14.49 21.82 -7.25
N GLN A 517 -13.44 21.00 -7.22
CA GLN A 517 -12.77 20.44 -8.42
C GLN A 517 -13.17 18.99 -8.68
N VAL A 518 -13.49 18.25 -7.62
CA VAL A 518 -13.95 16.86 -7.63
C VAL A 518 -15.22 16.82 -6.79
N ALA A 519 -16.36 16.71 -7.49
CA ALA A 519 -17.67 16.79 -6.86
C ALA A 519 -17.88 15.65 -5.85
N ILE A 520 -18.60 15.95 -4.77
CA ILE A 520 -18.99 14.98 -3.74
C ILE A 520 -20.51 14.92 -3.72
N LYS A 521 -21.08 13.72 -3.88
CA LYS A 521 -22.48 13.51 -3.54
C LYS A 521 -22.63 13.37 -2.03
N SER A 522 -23.34 14.30 -1.39
CA SER A 522 -23.68 14.12 0.03
C SER A 522 -24.72 13.01 0.17
N LEU A 523 -24.35 11.93 0.85
CA LEU A 523 -25.24 10.82 1.15
C LEU A 523 -26.26 11.21 2.24
N PRO A 524 -27.46 10.59 2.26
CA PRO A 524 -28.43 10.77 3.34
C PRO A 524 -27.83 10.52 4.73
N GLN A 525 -28.29 11.25 5.75
CA GLN A 525 -27.70 11.21 7.09
C GLN A 525 -27.87 9.84 7.76
N GLU A 526 -28.93 9.09 7.43
CA GLU A 526 -29.13 7.75 7.98
C GLU A 526 -28.01 6.76 7.63
N TRP A 527 -27.21 7.03 6.59
CA TRP A 527 -26.08 6.19 6.21
C TRP A 527 -24.94 6.20 7.20
N LEU A 528 -24.86 7.16 8.12
CA LEU A 528 -23.84 7.15 9.15
C LEU A 528 -24.34 7.80 10.43
N TRP A 529 -24.34 6.99 11.49
CA TRP A 529 -24.58 7.46 12.85
C TRP A 529 -23.33 7.28 13.70
N CYS A 530 -23.05 8.24 14.56
CA CYS A 530 -22.01 8.13 15.57
C CYS A 530 -22.51 8.80 16.86
N GLU A 531 -22.25 8.17 18.00
CA GLU A 531 -22.71 8.63 19.30
C GLU A 531 -22.23 10.06 19.60
N THR A 532 -21.01 10.41 19.21
CA THR A 532 -20.46 11.73 19.50
C THR A 532 -21.25 12.85 18.82
N TRP A 533 -21.73 12.69 17.59
CA TRP A 533 -22.29 13.81 16.82
C TRP A 533 -23.79 13.71 16.54
N CYS A 534 -24.35 12.50 16.56
CA CYS A 534 -25.75 12.27 16.28
C CYS A 534 -26.61 12.15 17.54
N SER A 535 -27.91 12.42 17.42
CA SER A 535 -28.86 12.28 18.53
C SER A 535 -29.30 10.83 18.69
N GLU A 536 -29.75 10.45 19.88
CA GLU A 536 -30.21 9.07 20.14
C GLU A 536 -31.48 8.72 19.33
N GLU A 537 -32.33 9.71 19.02
CA GLU A 537 -33.52 9.51 18.20
C GLU A 537 -33.15 9.06 16.79
N SER A 538 -32.11 9.68 16.20
CA SER A 538 -31.63 9.36 14.85
C SER A 538 -31.01 7.96 14.74
N LYS A 539 -30.56 7.38 15.87
CA LYS A 539 -29.96 6.03 15.93
C LYS A 539 -30.91 4.94 15.44
N LYS A 540 -32.23 5.14 15.61
CA LYS A 540 -33.26 4.18 15.18
C LYS A 540 -33.34 4.01 13.68
N MET A 541 -32.97 5.06 12.94
CA MET A 541 -32.96 5.05 11.47
C MET A 541 -31.57 4.76 10.90
N ALA A 542 -30.55 4.57 11.75
CA ALA A 542 -29.17 4.40 11.32
C ALA A 542 -28.96 3.10 10.53
N LYS A 543 -28.51 3.26 9.29
CA LYS A 543 -28.11 2.17 8.39
C LYS A 543 -26.72 1.63 8.71
N THR A 544 -25.79 2.50 9.11
CA THR A 544 -24.51 2.11 9.69
C THR A 544 -24.19 2.93 10.93
N ILE A 545 -23.40 2.35 11.84
CA ILE A 545 -22.94 2.97 13.08
C ILE A 545 -21.42 2.96 13.09
N ASP A 546 -20.82 4.14 13.17
CA ASP A 546 -19.38 4.34 13.36
C ASP A 546 -19.04 4.53 14.84
N LEU A 547 -18.05 3.78 15.32
CA LEU A 547 -17.54 3.84 16.69
C LEU A 547 -16.51 4.97 16.84
N CYS A 548 -16.94 6.16 16.48
CA CYS A 548 -16.18 7.40 16.50
C CYS A 548 -15.55 7.71 17.87
N ASN A 549 -14.40 8.37 17.84
CA ASN A 549 -13.76 8.85 19.07
C ASN A 549 -14.57 10.01 19.68
N ASN A 550 -14.60 10.06 21.01
CA ASN A 550 -15.25 11.15 21.75
C ASN A 550 -14.19 12.16 22.22
N PRO A 551 -14.29 13.46 21.88
CA PRO A 551 -13.33 14.45 22.34
C PRO A 551 -13.48 14.81 23.83
N ARG A 552 -14.63 14.49 24.46
CA ARG A 552 -14.91 14.78 25.88
C ARG A 552 -14.52 13.65 26.81
N THR A 553 -14.48 12.41 26.32
CA THR A 553 -14.24 11.21 27.14
C THR A 553 -13.18 10.32 26.48
N LYS A 554 -12.41 9.59 27.29
CA LYS A 554 -11.41 8.62 26.79
C LYS A 554 -11.88 7.18 27.02
N GLU A 555 -13.12 6.87 26.66
CA GLU A 555 -13.63 5.51 26.76
C GLU A 555 -12.95 4.60 25.71
N PRO A 556 -12.44 3.42 26.09
CA PRO A 556 -11.88 2.47 25.12
C PRO A 556 -12.93 1.98 24.11
N LYS A 557 -12.53 1.83 22.83
CA LYS A 557 -13.44 1.44 21.73
C LYS A 557 -14.22 0.15 21.99
N LEU A 558 -13.62 -0.88 22.59
CA LEU A 558 -14.34 -2.13 22.91
C LEU A 558 -15.48 -1.90 23.89
N LYS A 559 -15.28 -1.04 24.90
CA LYS A 559 -16.31 -0.73 25.89
C LYS A 559 -17.43 0.08 25.26
N ALA A 560 -17.07 1.05 24.41
CA ALA A 560 -18.04 1.82 23.62
C ALA A 560 -18.86 0.92 22.70
N ALA A 561 -18.22 -0.03 21.99
CA ALA A 561 -18.89 -0.95 21.07
C ALA A 561 -20.02 -1.75 21.74
N VAL A 562 -19.69 -2.40 22.86
CA VAL A 562 -20.66 -3.22 23.64
C VAL A 562 -21.81 -2.37 24.18
N ARG A 563 -21.54 -1.13 24.58
CA ARG A 563 -22.53 -0.21 25.14
C ARG A 563 -23.43 0.39 24.05
N ILE A 564 -22.86 0.76 22.91
CA ILE A 564 -23.54 1.48 21.84
C ILE A 564 -24.36 0.51 20.97
N VAL A 565 -23.83 -0.67 20.67
CA VAL A 565 -24.43 -1.60 19.70
C VAL A 565 -24.74 -2.93 20.41
N PRO A 566 -26.02 -3.19 20.78
CA PRO A 566 -26.40 -4.39 21.51
C PRO A 566 -26.01 -5.70 20.83
N GLU A 567 -26.15 -5.77 19.50
CA GLU A 567 -25.84 -6.95 18.68
C GLU A 567 -24.33 -7.19 18.49
N TRP A 568 -23.48 -6.27 18.94
CA TRP A 568 -22.02 -6.40 18.78
C TRP A 568 -21.48 -7.66 19.46
N ASN A 569 -21.99 -7.97 20.66
CA ASN A 569 -21.59 -9.16 21.41
C ASN A 569 -21.96 -10.46 20.67
N ASP A 570 -23.09 -10.47 19.96
CA ASP A 570 -23.53 -11.65 19.23
C ASP A 570 -22.58 -11.95 18.06
N TYR A 571 -22.24 -10.93 17.27
CA TYR A 571 -21.25 -11.05 16.20
C TYR A 571 -19.87 -11.45 16.71
N ASP A 572 -19.39 -10.80 17.77
CA ASP A 572 -18.09 -11.09 18.37
C ASP A 572 -18.02 -12.53 18.92
N ASN A 573 -19.09 -13.00 19.56
CA ASN A 573 -19.17 -14.38 20.05
C ASN A 573 -19.21 -15.40 18.90
N GLU A 574 -19.93 -15.11 17.82
CA GLU A 574 -19.98 -15.97 16.63
C GLU A 574 -18.58 -16.15 16.01
N ILE A 575 -17.87 -15.04 15.80
CA ILE A 575 -16.49 -15.04 15.28
C ILE A 575 -15.53 -15.76 16.23
N LYS A 576 -15.67 -15.57 17.56
CA LYS A 576 -14.88 -16.29 18.56
C LYS A 576 -15.10 -17.80 18.53
N MET A 577 -16.34 -18.25 18.32
CA MET A 577 -16.64 -19.68 18.18
C MET A 577 -15.99 -20.25 16.91
N LEU A 578 -16.06 -19.52 15.80
CA LEU A 578 -15.38 -19.89 14.55
C LEU A 578 -13.86 -20.00 14.73
N LEU A 579 -13.23 -19.01 15.36
CA LEU A 579 -11.79 -19.02 15.65
C LEU A 579 -11.38 -20.25 16.47
N LYS A 580 -12.09 -20.52 17.58
CA LYS A 580 -11.81 -21.68 18.42
C LYS A 580 -11.96 -23.01 17.65
N ARG A 581 -12.95 -23.10 16.77
CA ARG A 581 -13.19 -24.28 15.93
C ARG A 581 -12.05 -24.50 14.93
N VAL A 582 -11.62 -23.45 14.24
CA VAL A 582 -10.49 -23.48 13.28
C VAL A 582 -9.18 -23.83 13.99
N GLU A 583 -8.89 -23.19 15.13
CA GLU A 583 -7.70 -23.49 15.93
C GLU A 583 -7.69 -24.95 16.41
N GLY A 584 -8.84 -25.47 16.86
CA GLY A 584 -9.00 -26.87 17.24
C GLY A 584 -8.75 -27.85 16.10
N GLN A 585 -9.27 -27.55 14.90
CA GLN A 585 -9.05 -28.36 13.69
C GLN A 585 -7.58 -28.35 13.26
N ARG A 586 -6.92 -27.18 13.27
CA ARG A 586 -5.49 -27.04 12.97
C ARG A 586 -4.64 -27.84 13.94
N ARG A 587 -4.89 -27.76 15.25
CA ARG A 587 -4.19 -28.58 16.25
C ARG A 587 -4.35 -30.08 15.97
N ASN A 588 -5.56 -30.55 15.71
CA ASN A 588 -5.81 -31.96 15.43
C ASN A 588 -5.14 -32.46 14.13
N SER A 589 -5.08 -31.62 13.08
CA SER A 589 -4.37 -31.94 11.84
C SER A 589 -2.86 -32.08 12.06
N HIS A 590 -2.26 -31.20 12.88
CA HIS A 590 -0.84 -31.26 13.22
C HIS A 590 -0.51 -32.51 14.05
N THR A 591 -1.36 -32.90 14.99
CA THR A 591 -1.16 -34.13 15.78
C THR A 591 -1.22 -35.39 14.92
N LYS A 592 -2.13 -35.44 13.92
CA LYS A 592 -2.22 -36.55 12.95
C LYS A 592 -1.01 -36.64 12.00
N SER A 593 -0.47 -35.50 11.56
CA SER A 593 0.74 -35.45 10.71
C SER A 593 2.01 -35.91 11.46
N LYS A 594 2.11 -35.59 12.76
CA LYS A 594 3.20 -36.08 13.63
C LYS A 594 3.07 -37.57 13.96
N SER A 595 1.85 -38.10 14.08
CA SER A 595 1.65 -39.54 14.31
C SER A 595 1.91 -40.40 13.07
N GLN A 596 1.77 -39.85 11.85
CA GLN A 596 2.10 -40.56 10.60
C GLN A 596 3.60 -40.53 10.24
N SER A 597 4.37 -39.59 10.79
CA SER A 597 5.84 -39.55 10.65
C SER A 597 6.59 -40.38 11.70
N GLN A 598 5.87 -41.04 12.62
CA GLN A 598 6.41 -41.97 13.62
C GLN A 598 5.80 -43.38 13.49
N ALA A 599 5.61 -43.87 12.27
CA ALA A 599 5.43 -45.32 12.06
C ALA A 599 6.81 -45.98 11.99
N PRO A 600 7.06 -47.09 12.72
CA PRO A 600 8.35 -47.76 12.72
C PRO A 600 8.64 -48.30 11.32
N GLY A 601 9.84 -48.00 10.81
CA GLY A 601 10.37 -48.64 9.62
C GLY A 601 10.30 -50.15 9.81
N ARG A 602 9.52 -50.82 8.94
CA ARG A 602 9.58 -52.26 8.78
C ARG A 602 10.98 -52.62 8.34
N ASP A 603 11.61 -53.50 9.12
CA ASP A 603 12.64 -54.41 8.63
C ASP A 603 12.16 -55.07 7.34
N GLU A 604 12.94 -54.97 6.26
CA GLU A 604 13.05 -56.01 5.22
C GLU A 604 14.23 -55.68 4.29
N LEU A 605 15.32 -56.44 4.50
CA LEU A 605 16.43 -56.86 3.62
C LEU A 605 17.35 -55.82 2.96
#